data_AF-A0A9C7QFA6-F1
#
_entry.id   AF-A0A9C7QFA6-F1
#
_cell.length_a   1.000
_cell.length_b   1.000
_cell.length_c   1.000
_cell.angle_alpha   90.00
_cell.angle_beta   90.00
_cell.angle_gamma   90.00
#
_symmetry.space_group_name_H-M   'P 1'
#
loop_
_entity.id
_entity.type
_entity.pdbx_description
1 polymer ?
#
loop_
_entity_poly.entity_id
_entity_poly.type
_entity_poly.pdbx_seq_one_letter_code
_entity_poly.pdbx_strand_id
1 'polypeptide(L)' 'MAEHFNVVEQFGIDVFNEETMKQRLPKNVFKALKKTIAEGKELDSSIADVVASAMKDWAIEKGATHYTHWFQ' A
#
# COMPACT_ATOMS: atom_id res chain seq x y z
N MET A 1 -7.97 4.78 32.71
CA MET A 1 -7.37 3.47 32.41
C MET A 1 -6.17 3.75 31.53
N ALA A 2 -4.95 3.41 31.96
CA ALA A 2 -3.79 3.60 31.10
C ALA A 2 -3.89 2.57 29.97
N GLU A 3 -4.14 3.03 28.76
CA GLU A 3 -4.14 2.16 27.58
C GLU A 3 -2.72 1.59 27.42
N HIS A 4 -2.62 0.27 27.44
CA HIS A 4 -1.36 -0.42 27.29
C HIS A 4 -0.94 -0.33 25.82
N PHE A 5 -0.02 0.57 25.48
CA PHE A 5 0.46 0.77 24.12
C PHE A 5 1.27 -0.45 23.65
N ASN A 6 0.65 -1.32 22.85
CA ASN A 6 1.35 -2.45 22.26
C ASN A 6 1.99 -2.03 20.94
N VAL A 7 3.31 -1.86 20.95
CA VAL A 7 4.11 -1.47 19.79
C VAL A 7 3.90 -2.42 18.61
N VAL A 8 3.76 -3.73 18.87
CA VAL A 8 3.60 -4.74 17.81
C VAL A 8 2.28 -4.56 17.07
N GLU A 9 1.21 -4.19 17.78
CA GLU A 9 -0.12 -4.00 17.20
C GLU A 9 -0.26 -2.65 16.48
N GLN A 10 0.55 -1.65 16.83
CA GLN A 10 0.47 -0.31 16.25
C GLN A 10 1.47 -0.09 15.10
N PHE A 11 2.53 -0.89 15.04
CA PHE A 11 3.57 -0.72 14.02
C PHE A 11 3.04 -1.06 12.62
N GLY A 12 3.18 -0.11 11.69
CA GLY A 12 2.87 -0.34 10.27
C GLY A 12 1.37 -0.41 9.94
N ILE A 13 0.48 -0.10 10.89
CA ILE A 13 -0.97 -0.16 10.66
C ILE A 13 -1.41 0.80 9.54
N ASP A 14 -0.80 1.98 9.44
CA ASP A 14 -1.09 2.99 8.42
C ASP A 14 -0.11 2.93 7.23
N VAL A 15 0.44 1.74 6.97
CA VAL A 15 1.31 1.50 5.82
C VAL A 15 0.63 0.52 4.87
N PHE A 16 0.58 0.88 3.58
CA PHE A 16 0.14 -0.04 2.53
C PHE A 16 1.25 -1.06 2.25
N ASN A 17 1.45 -1.98 3.20
CA ASN A 17 2.54 -2.95 3.23
C ASN A 17 2.28 -4.17 2.32
N GLU A 18 3.25 -5.09 2.24
CA GLU A 18 3.15 -6.28 1.39
C GLU A 18 1.92 -7.15 1.71
N GLU A 19 1.57 -7.30 2.99
CA GLU A 19 0.40 -8.08 3.41
C GLU A 19 -0.90 -7.43 2.92
N THR A 20 -1.03 -6.11 3.10
CA THR A 20 -2.17 -5.33 2.61
C THR A 20 -2.25 -5.39 1.09
N MET A 21 -1.12 -5.22 0.40
CA MET A 21 -1.03 -5.35 -1.05
C MET A 21 -1.50 -6.73 -1.52
N LYS A 22 -1.09 -7.81 -0.85
CA LYS A 22 -1.47 -9.19 -1.23
C LYS A 22 -2.95 -9.48 -1.00
N GLN A 23 -3.58 -8.83 -0.03
CA GLN A 23 -5.01 -8.95 0.24
C GLN A 23 -5.86 -8.13 -0.74
N ARG A 24 -5.38 -6.95 -1.15
CA ARG A 24 -6.15 -5.98 -1.94
C ARG A 24 -5.88 -6.06 -3.44
N LEU A 25 -4.68 -6.46 -3.86
CA LEU A 25 -4.30 -6.50 -5.27
C LEU A 25 -4.56 -7.89 -5.90
N PRO A 26 -4.96 -7.93 -7.18
CA PRO A 26 -4.96 -9.16 -7.96
C PRO A 26 -3.57 -9.83 -7.97
N LYS A 27 -3.54 -11.17 -7.99
CA LYS A 27 -2.30 -11.96 -7.95
C LYS A 27 -1.29 -11.58 -9.04
N ASN A 28 -1.76 -11.28 -10.24
CA ASN A 28 -0.93 -10.84 -11.37
C ASN A 28 -0.33 -9.45 -11.12
N VAL A 29 -1.14 -8.50 -10.64
CA VAL A 29 -0.73 -7.13 -10.33
C VAL A 29 0.28 -7.11 -9.19
N PHE A 30 0.01 -7.83 -8.10
CA PHE A 30 0.94 -7.95 -6.98
C PHE A 30 2.30 -8.51 -7.40
N LYS A 31 2.31 -9.58 -8.19
CA LYS A 31 3.55 -10.17 -8.71
C LYS A 31 4.31 -9.22 -9.62
N ALA A 32 3.61 -8.53 -10.51
CA ALA A 32 4.22 -7.57 -11.43
C ALA A 32 4.83 -6.39 -10.66
N LEU A 33 4.08 -5.79 -9.72
CA LEU A 33 4.56 -4.71 -8.86
C LEU A 33 5.79 -5.13 -8.06
N LYS A 34 5.75 -6.29 -7.40
CA LYS A 34 6.88 -6.82 -6.62
C LYS A 34 8.12 -7.05 -7.48
N LYS A 35 7.93 -7.53 -8.71
CA LYS A 35 9.01 -7.72 -9.68
C LYS A 35 9.61 -6.38 -10.12
N THR A 36 8.77 -5.39 -10.46
CA THR A 36 9.21 -4.04 -10.82
C THR A 36 10.07 -3.40 -9.73
N ILE A 37 9.63 -3.49 -8.46
CA ILE A 37 10.38 -2.97 -7.30
C ILE A 37 11.72 -3.70 -7.14
N ALA A 38 11.74 -5.03 -7.24
CA ALA A 38 12.95 -5.83 -7.07
C ALA A 38 13.98 -5.64 -8.19
N GLU A 39 13.52 -5.43 -9.42
CA GLU A 39 14.38 -5.22 -10.58
C GLU A 39 14.73 -3.74 -10.82
N GLY A 40 14.13 -2.80 -10.10
CA GLY A 40 14.31 -1.37 -10.30
C GLY A 40 13.84 -0.89 -11.68
N LYS A 41 12.85 -1.56 -12.26
CA LYS A 41 12.31 -1.24 -13.59
C LYS A 41 11.22 -0.18 -13.50
N GLU A 42 10.87 0.38 -14.65
CA GLU A 42 9.71 1.26 -14.76
C GLU A 42 8.41 0.49 -14.47
N LEU A 43 7.47 1.17 -13.80
CA LEU A 43 6.17 0.62 -13.50
C LEU A 43 5.32 0.58 -14.77
N ASP A 44 4.77 -0.59 -15.07
CA ASP A 44 3.88 -0.74 -16.20
C ASP A 44 2.57 0.02 -15.94
N SER A 45 2.23 0.95 -16.84
CA SER A 45 1.02 1.77 -16.76
C SER A 45 -0.26 0.95 -16.61
N SER A 46 -0.32 -0.25 -17.19
CA SER A 46 -1.49 -1.14 -17.13
C SER A 46 -1.76 -1.68 -15.72
N ILE A 47 -0.73 -1.81 -14.88
CA ILE A 47 -0.89 -2.21 -13.48
C ILE A 47 -0.94 -0.99 -12.54
N ALA A 48 -0.41 0.15 -12.98
CA ALA A 48 -0.34 1.37 -12.18
C ALA A 48 -1.73 1.86 -11.76
N ASP A 49 -2.70 1.89 -12.68
CA ASP A 49 -4.07 2.31 -12.38
C ASP A 49 -4.74 1.41 -11.33
N VAL A 50 -4.51 0.09 -11.43
CA VAL A 50 -5.07 -0.89 -10.49
C VAL A 50 -4.47 -0.71 -9.10
N VAL A 51 -3.14 -0.51 -9.03
CA VAL A 51 -2.44 -0.25 -7.77
C VAL A 51 -2.92 1.06 -7.14
N ALA A 52 -3.04 2.13 -7.95
CA ALA A 52 -3.50 3.43 -7.49
C ALA A 52 -4.92 3.37 -6.93
N SER A 53 -5.84 2.68 -7.62
CA SER A 53 -7.22 2.50 -7.13
C SER A 53 -7.24 1.74 -5.81
N ALA A 54 -6.53 0.62 -5.70
CA ALA A 54 -6.50 -0.17 -4.48
C ALA A 54 -5.88 0.58 -3.29
N MET A 55 -4.81 1.36 -3.54
CA MET A 55 -4.19 2.22 -2.53
C MET A 55 -5.15 3.32 -2.06
N LYS A 56 -5.85 3.96 -3.00
CA LYS A 56 -6.82 5.01 -2.69
C LYS A 56 -7.96 4.45 -1.84
N ASP A 57 -8.55 3.33 -2.24
CA ASP A 57 -9.69 2.74 -1.52
C ASP A 57 -9.28 2.33 -0.10
N TRP A 58 -8.09 1.73 0.07
CA TRP A 58 -7.53 1.42 1.39
C TRP A 58 -7.30 2.67 2.25
N ALA A 59 -6.79 3.76 1.66
CA ALA A 59 -6.54 5.00 2.39
C ALA A 59 -7.86 5.66 2.82
N ILE A 60 -8.87 5.63 1.95
CA ILE A 60 -10.21 6.16 2.26
C ILE A 60 -10.86 5.37 3.40
N GLU A 61 -10.73 4.05 3.43
CA GLU A 61 -11.21 3.22 4.55
C GLU A 61 -10.56 3.59 5.88
N LYS A 62 -9.34 4.15 5.84
CA LYS A 62 -8.64 4.70 7.00
C LYS A 62 -8.96 6.17 7.29
N GLY A 63 -9.84 6.80 6.52
CA GLY A 63 -10.23 8.19 6.69
C GLY A 63 -9.34 9.22 5.98
N ALA A 64 -8.45 8.77 5.07
CA ALA A 64 -7.67 9.71 4.25
C ALA A 64 -8.58 10.45 3.26
N THR A 65 -8.37 11.76 3.13
CA THR A 65 -9.15 12.65 2.26
C THR A 65 -8.33 13.30 1.16
N HIS A 66 -7.00 13.25 1.28
CA HIS A 66 -6.06 13.87 0.37
C HIS A 66 -4.90 12.91 0.10
N TYR A 67 -4.25 13.09 -1.05
CA TYR A 67 -2.98 12.46 -1.35
C TYR A 67 -1.96 13.54 -1.72
N THR A 68 -0.68 13.20 -1.58
CA THR A 68 0.42 14.07 -2.01
C THR A 68 1.58 13.23 -2.51
N HIS A 69 2.37 13.79 -3.42
CA HIS A 69 3.66 13.21 -3.80
C HIS A 69 4.70 13.65 -2.78
N TRP A 70 5.08 12.72 -1.90
CA TRP A 70 6.13 12.96 -0.92
C TRP A 70 7.49 12.63 -1.53
N PHE A 71 8.38 13.63 -1.55
CA PHE A 71 9.77 13.52 -1.98
C PHE A 71 10.65 14.30 -1.00
N GLN A 72 11.88 13.85 -0.80
CA GLN A 72 12.90 14.50 0.02
C GLN A 72 13.63 15.59 -0.77
#